data_AF-A0A0U1QXI3-F1
#
_entry.id   AF-A0A0U1QXI3-F1
#
_cell.length_a   1.000
_cell.length_b   1.000
_cell.length_c   1.000
_cell.angle_alpha   90.00
_cell.angle_beta   90.00
_cell.angle_gamma   90.00
#
_symmetry.space_group_name_H-M   'P 1'
#
loop_
_entity.id
_entity.type
_entity.pdbx_description
1 polymer ?
#
loop_
_entity_poly.entity_id
_entity_poly.type
_entity_poly.pdbx_seq_one_letter_code
_entity_poly.pdbx_strand_id
1 'polypeptide(L)'
;MAELKSAVSIETLIQKATDLELAGFWRRAATQWLAVMDHCPDDTEWEQIVRRREQCLLKSQGTPKERRRAVRNRYRSQERYKNRY
;
A
#
# COMPACT_ATOMS: atom_id res chain seq x y z
N MET A 1 6.47 18.69 -29.71
CA MET A 1 7.17 17.60 -29.00
C MET A 1 6.77 17.65 -27.53
N ALA A 2 5.52 17.25 -27.24
CA ALA A 2 5.13 16.86 -25.89
C ALA A 2 5.77 15.48 -25.67
N GLU A 3 6.42 15.16 -24.57
CA GLU A 3 5.86 15.18 -23.23
C GLU A 3 7.02 15.32 -22.22
N LEU A 4 7.11 16.48 -21.57
CA LEU A 4 7.77 16.59 -20.27
C LEU A 4 6.82 15.98 -19.22
N LYS A 5 6.62 14.66 -19.27
CA LYS A 5 5.96 13.93 -18.17
C LYS A 5 6.95 13.89 -17.01
N SER A 6 6.78 14.84 -16.09
CA SER A 6 7.22 14.85 -14.68
C SER A 6 8.35 13.90 -14.32
N ALA A 7 9.50 14.45 -13.94
CA ALA A 7 10.79 13.81 -13.62
C ALA A 7 10.81 12.80 -12.45
N VAL A 8 9.85 11.89 -12.39
CA VAL A 8 9.86 10.71 -11.53
C VAL A 8 9.84 9.51 -12.47
N SER A 9 11.02 8.94 -12.71
CA SER A 9 11.14 7.75 -13.56
C SER A 9 10.34 6.60 -12.94
N ILE A 10 9.59 5.85 -13.74
CA ILE A 10 8.76 4.71 -13.28
C ILE A 10 9.58 3.74 -12.43
N GLU A 11 10.84 3.55 -12.79
CA GLU A 11 11.83 2.75 -12.06
C GLU A 11 11.97 3.18 -10.59
N THR A 12 11.93 4.48 -10.30
CA THR A 12 12.01 5.00 -8.91
C THR A 12 10.77 4.64 -8.10
N LEU A 13 9.59 4.59 -8.74
CA LEU A 13 8.35 4.17 -8.11
C LEU A 13 8.35 2.68 -7.82
N ILE A 14 8.89 1.88 -8.75
CA ILE A 14 9.08 0.43 -8.59
C ILE A 14 10.02 0.16 -7.41
N GLN A 15 11.20 0.80 -7.40
CA GLN A 15 12.18 0.64 -6.32
C GLN A 15 11.59 1.02 -4.96
N LYS A 16 10.86 2.13 -4.90
CA LYS A 16 10.20 2.54 -3.65
C LYS A 16 9.13 1.55 -3.20
N ALA A 17 8.39 0.94 -4.15
CA ALA A 17 7.39 -0.07 -3.82
C ALA A 17 8.05 -1.33 -3.26
N THR A 18 9.14 -1.80 -3.88
CA THR A 18 9.88 -2.98 -3.44
C THR A 18 10.54 -2.77 -2.06
N ASP A 19 11.14 -1.59 -1.81
CA ASP A 19 11.67 -1.25 -0.48
C ASP A 19 10.59 -1.29 0.60
N LEU A 20 9.38 -0.80 0.30
CA LEU A 20 8.25 -0.86 1.23
C LEU A 20 7.73 -2.29 1.46
N GLU A 21 7.80 -3.16 0.44
CA GLU A 21 7.49 -4.58 0.58
C GLU A 21 8.49 -5.29 1.49
N LEU A 22 9.79 -5.06 1.29
CA LEU A 22 10.86 -5.62 2.11
C LEU A 22 10.78 -5.14 3.56
N ALA A 23 10.43 -3.87 3.77
CA ALA A 23 10.23 -3.29 5.09
C ALA A 23 8.91 -3.73 5.76
N GLY A 24 8.05 -4.50 5.08
CA GLY A 24 6.76 -4.97 5.62
C GLY A 24 5.68 -3.89 5.72
N PHE A 25 5.86 -2.73 5.06
CA PHE A 25 4.88 -1.65 5.02
C PHE A 25 3.83 -1.89 3.92
N TRP A 26 3.11 -3.00 4.03
CA TRP A 26 2.23 -3.53 2.99
C TRP A 26 1.18 -2.54 2.45
N ARG A 27 0.57 -1.71 3.31
CA ARG A 27 -0.40 -0.68 2.83
C ARG A 27 0.25 0.40 1.98
N ARG A 28 1.45 0.84 2.38
CA ARG A 28 2.20 1.88 1.68
C ARG A 28 2.72 1.32 0.37
N ALA A 29 3.23 0.09 0.38
CA ALA A 29 3.63 -0.63 -0.82
C ALA A 29 2.47 -0.74 -1.82
N ALA A 30 1.28 -1.17 -1.39
CA ALA A 30 0.10 -1.26 -2.25
C ALA A 30 -0.31 0.09 -2.89
N THR A 31 -0.13 1.20 -2.16
CA THR A 31 -0.40 2.54 -2.68
C THR A 31 0.66 2.96 -3.69
N GLN A 32 1.93 2.63 -3.43
CA GLN A 32 3.02 2.91 -4.34
C GLN A 32 2.89 2.12 -5.65
N TRP A 33 2.44 0.87 -5.59
CA TRP A 33 2.13 0.07 -6.78
C TRP A 33 1.00 0.69 -7.64
N LEU A 34 0.01 1.36 -7.06
CA LEU A 34 -0.98 2.12 -7.83
C LEU A 34 -0.34 3.26 -8.63
N ALA A 35 0.61 3.99 -8.02
CA ALA A 35 1.33 5.03 -8.73
C ALA A 35 2.17 4.45 -9.88
N VAL A 36 2.77 3.27 -9.71
CA VAL A 36 3.47 2.58 -10.82
C VAL A 36 2.48 2.26 -11.96
N MET A 37 1.28 1.76 -11.64
CA MET A 37 0.26 1.42 -12.64
C MET A 37 -0.21 2.63 -13.45
N ASP A 38 -0.34 3.81 -12.83
CA ASP A 38 -0.77 5.04 -13.51
C ASP A 38 0.21 5.47 -14.61
N HIS A 39 1.47 5.11 -14.47
CA HIS A 39 2.53 5.46 -15.41
C HIS A 39 2.93 4.34 -16.38
N CYS A 40 2.46 3.11 -16.18
CA CYS A 40 2.80 1.95 -17.02
C CYS A 40 1.75 1.76 -18.15
N PRO A 41 2.14 1.90 -19.43
CA PRO A 41 1.24 1.69 -20.56
C PRO A 41 1.13 0.23 -21.02
N ASP A 42 1.98 -0.68 -20.50
CA ASP A 42 2.09 -2.07 -20.95
C ASP A 42 1.16 -3.02 -20.17
N ASP A 43 0.17 -3.59 -20.85
CA ASP A 43 -0.84 -4.48 -20.23
C ASP A 43 -0.25 -5.72 -19.54
N THR A 44 0.88 -6.25 -20.05
CA THR A 44 1.52 -7.44 -19.47
C THR A 44 2.23 -7.12 -18.15
N GLU A 45 2.87 -5.96 -18.05
CA GLU A 45 3.48 -5.50 -16.80
C GLU A 45 2.42 -5.05 -15.80
N TRP A 46 1.33 -4.48 -16.29
CA TRP A 46 0.18 -4.08 -15.50
C TRP A 46 -0.41 -5.26 -14.72
N GLU A 47 -0.62 -6.42 -15.35
CA GLU A 47 -1.14 -7.61 -14.65
C GLU A 47 -0.22 -8.04 -13.49
N GLN A 48 1.10 -8.01 -13.70
CA GLN A 48 2.07 -8.38 -12.66
C GLN A 48 2.03 -7.40 -11.48
N ILE A 49 1.93 -6.10 -11.76
CA ILE A 49 1.82 -5.06 -10.74
C ILE A 49 0.51 -5.19 -9.96
N VAL A 50 -0.61 -5.48 -10.63
CA VAL A 50 -1.90 -5.74 -9.98
C VAL A 50 -1.79 -6.91 -9.01
N ARG A 51 -1.21 -8.03 -9.43
CA ARG A 51 -1.02 -9.21 -8.56
C ARG A 51 -0.16 -8.86 -7.34
N ARG A 52 0.93 -8.11 -7.52
CA ARG A 52 1.78 -7.66 -6.40
C ARG A 52 1.03 -6.75 -5.43
N ARG A 53 0.26 -5.80 -5.96
CA ARG A 53 -0.59 -4.91 -5.17
C ARG A 53 -1.61 -5.70 -4.35
N GLU A 54 -2.28 -6.68 -4.95
CA GLU A 54 -3.24 -7.55 -4.25
C GLU A 54 -2.57 -8.33 -3.12
N GLN A 55 -1.39 -8.90 -3.35
CA GLN A 55 -0.61 -9.57 -2.30
C GLN A 55 -0.27 -8.63 -1.15
N CYS A 56 0.14 -7.39 -1.45
CA CYS A 56 0.36 -6.37 -0.44
C CYS A 56 -0.92 -6.07 0.35
N LEU A 57 -2.08 -5.94 -0.31
CA LEU A 57 -3.35 -5.70 0.38
C LEU A 57 -3.71 -6.85 1.30
N LEU A 58 -3.58 -8.11 0.83
CA LEU A 58 -3.83 -9.29 1.65
C LEU A 58 -2.94 -9.33 2.89
N LYS A 59 -1.64 -9.10 2.73
CA LYS A 59 -0.70 -9.02 3.87
C LYS A 59 -1.04 -7.87 4.82
N SER A 60 -1.55 -6.77 4.29
CA SER A 60 -1.91 -5.59 5.09
C SER A 60 -3.15 -5.76 5.98
N GLN A 61 -4.02 -6.73 5.66
CA GLN A 61 -5.17 -7.07 6.50
C GLN A 61 -4.76 -7.78 7.79
N GLY A 62 -3.54 -8.32 7.83
CA GLY A 62 -3.00 -9.07 8.95
C GLY A 62 -3.74 -10.39 9.18
N THR A 63 -3.27 -11.13 10.17
CA THR A 63 -3.92 -12.36 10.63
C THR A 63 -5.26 -12.07 11.31
N PRO A 64 -6.19 -13.04 11.36
CA PRO A 64 -7.44 -12.89 12.12
C PRO A 64 -7.22 -12.46 13.59
N LYS A 65 -6.10 -12.89 14.20
CA LYS A 65 -5.72 -12.51 15.56
C LYS A 65 -5.38 -11.03 15.68
N GLU A 66 -4.62 -10.49 14.73
CA GLU A 66 -4.26 -9.07 14.68
C GLU A 66 -5.49 -8.19 14.44
N ARG A 67 -6.41 -8.63 13.56
CA ARG A 67 -7.70 -7.94 13.36
C ARG A 67 -8.51 -7.85 14.65
N ARG A 68 -8.66 -8.96 15.39
CA ARG A 68 -9.33 -8.96 16.70
C ARG A 68 -8.66 -8.03 17.70
N ARG A 69 -7.32 -7.98 17.72
CA ARG A 69 -6.56 -7.04 18.55
C ARG A 69 -6.83 -5.59 18.15
N ALA A 70 -6.85 -5.27 16.87
CA ALA A 70 -7.12 -3.92 16.37
C ALA A 70 -8.52 -3.43 16.77
N VAL A 71 -9.54 -4.30 16.65
CA VAL A 71 -10.92 -4.00 17.11
C VAL A 71 -10.94 -3.71 18.62
N ARG A 72 -10.31 -4.55 19.43
CA ARG A 72 -10.21 -4.35 20.88
C ARG A 72 -9.51 -3.04 21.22
N ASN A 73 -8.42 -2.72 20.53
CA ASN A 73 -7.69 -1.47 20.72
C ASN A 73 -8.53 -0.25 20.34
N ARG A 74 -9.33 -0.33 19.27
CA ARG A 74 -10.26 0.73 18.86
C ARG A 74 -11.30 1.00 19.95
N TYR A 75 -11.93 -0.05 20.49
CA TYR A 75 -12.91 0.07 21.57
C TYR A 75 -12.29 0.73 22.81
N ARG A 76 -11.12 0.24 23.27
CA ARG A 76 -10.40 0.83 24.40
C ARG A 76 -10.03 2.31 24.17
N SER A 77 -9.66 2.68 22.95
CA SER A 77 -9.35 4.07 22.59
C SER A 77 -10.60 4.97 22.63
N GLN A 78 -11.74 4.46 22.16
CA GLN A 78 -13.03 5.16 22.24
C GLN A 78 -13.47 5.36 23.69
N GLU A 79 -13.29 4.36 24.56
CA GLU A 79 -13.57 4.50 26.00
C GLU A 79 -12.70 5.58 26.65
N ARG A 80 -11.40 5.62 26.31
CA ARG A 80 -10.50 6.69 26.79
C ARG A 80 -10.94 8.07 26.33
N TYR A 81 -11.39 8.21 25.09
CA TYR A 81 -11.90 9.47 24.56
C TYR A 81 -13.20 9.88 25.29
N LYS A 82 -14.14 8.95 25.46
CA LYS A 82 -15.39 9.16 26.21
C LYS A 82 -15.16 9.48 27.68
N ASN A 83 -14.11 8.95 28.31
CA ASN A 83 -13.82 9.23 29.72
C ASN A 83 -13.06 10.56 29.92
N ARG A 84 -12.71 11.26 28.84
CA ARG A 84 -11.97 12.53 28.87
C ARG A 84 -12.88 13.76 28.69
N TYR A 85 -14.12 13.56 28.27
CA TYR A 85 -15.15 14.57 28.03
C TYR A 85 -16.43 14.17 28.77
#